data_AF-G2IZT3-F1
#
_entry.id   AF-G2IZT3-F1
#
_cell.length_a   1.000
_cell.length_b   1.000
_cell.length_c   1.000
_cell.angle_alpha   90.00
_cell.angle_beta   90.00
_cell.angle_gamma   90.00
#
_symmetry.space_group_name_H-M   'P 1'
#
loop_
_entity.id
_entity.type
_entity.pdbx_description
1 polymer ?
#
loop_
_entity_poly.entity_id
_entity_poly.type
_entity_poly.pdbx_seq_one_letter_code
_entity_poly.pdbx_strand_id
1 'polypeptide(L)'
;MTDFQHWNFVNNFTAEQAAALILGFDPANLNDTDRSKIAPVISCMQGCYREAFNYYIENYSRPIEIISEENEGKTTVLTLEPAPACEFSQATAPKEKLYSVSMQLALDANVNIESWISRKEITDFESQQFTRWELDRWLREMDLDSKYPFRNKLAKTTDKVEKIGHWPWGDHTTGYLEHLEAAALEFWAGYNGDPKTAAKNETVITWLKKERGLSQSKAEAIATILRAEGIPAGPRKKN
;
A
#
# COMPACT_ATOMS: atom_id res chain seq x y z
N MET A 1 22.53 -21.28 1.61
CA MET A 1 21.56 -20.26 2.02
C MET A 1 20.73 -19.94 0.80
N THR A 2 19.43 -20.17 0.84
CA THR A 2 18.49 -19.78 -0.21
C THR A 2 18.45 -18.26 -0.28
N ASP A 3 18.52 -17.70 -1.49
CA ASP A 3 18.47 -16.25 -1.69
C ASP A 3 17.01 -15.80 -1.89
N PHE A 4 16.50 -15.00 -0.95
CA PHE A 4 15.14 -14.48 -0.98
C PHE A 4 15.04 -13.07 -1.58
N GLN A 5 16.11 -12.55 -2.20
CA GLN A 5 16.13 -11.17 -2.70
C GLN A 5 15.02 -10.84 -3.70
N HIS A 6 14.55 -11.80 -4.48
CA HIS A 6 13.47 -11.58 -5.44
C HIS A 6 12.11 -11.32 -4.75
N TRP A 7 11.92 -11.80 -3.52
CA TRP A 7 10.74 -11.49 -2.71
C TRP A 7 10.77 -10.07 -2.13
N ASN A 8 11.92 -9.38 -2.18
CA ASN A 8 12.08 -8.00 -1.70
C ASN A 8 11.33 -6.95 -2.54
N PHE A 9 10.71 -7.34 -3.66
CA PHE A 9 9.85 -6.46 -4.46
C PHE A 9 8.34 -6.78 -4.36
N VAL A 10 7.98 -7.91 -3.73
CA VAL A 10 6.58 -8.34 -3.54
C VAL A 10 5.94 -7.63 -2.34
N ASN A 11 4.88 -6.86 -2.54
CA ASN A 11 4.25 -6.08 -1.46
C ASN A 11 3.23 -6.88 -0.63
N ASN A 12 2.54 -7.83 -1.28
CA ASN A 12 1.45 -8.60 -0.71
C ASN A 12 1.76 -10.10 -0.82
N PHE A 13 1.44 -10.86 0.22
CA PHE A 13 1.77 -12.28 0.35
C PHE A 13 0.51 -13.07 0.66
N THR A 14 0.34 -14.24 0.06
CA THR A 14 -0.66 -15.21 0.55
C THR A 14 -0.21 -15.80 1.90
N ALA A 15 -1.12 -16.42 2.63
CA ALA A 15 -0.79 -17.14 3.88
C ALA A 15 0.33 -18.17 3.66
N GLU A 16 0.26 -18.93 2.56
CA GLU A 16 1.26 -19.95 2.21
C GLU A 16 2.64 -19.32 1.95
N GLN A 17 2.69 -18.23 1.18
CA GLN A 17 3.93 -17.51 0.89
C GLN A 17 4.56 -16.92 2.16
N ALA A 18 3.75 -16.28 3.00
CA ALA A 18 4.20 -15.72 4.26
C ALA A 18 4.76 -16.81 5.18
N ALA A 19 4.01 -17.89 5.40
CA ALA A 19 4.41 -19.00 6.25
C ALA A 19 5.70 -19.69 5.78
N ALA A 20 5.85 -19.87 4.46
CA ALA A 20 7.08 -20.38 3.87
C ALA A 20 8.27 -19.47 4.14
N LEU A 21 8.14 -18.17 3.89
CA LEU A 21 9.21 -17.19 4.12
C LEU A 21 9.60 -17.07 5.60
N ILE A 22 8.62 -17.14 6.51
CA ILE A 22 8.87 -17.15 7.97
C ILE A 22 9.80 -18.29 8.36
N LEU A 23 9.53 -19.50 7.85
CA LEU A 23 10.35 -20.68 8.13
C LEU A 23 11.61 -20.78 7.23
N GLY A 24 11.78 -19.85 6.28
CA GLY A 24 12.89 -19.80 5.33
C GLY A 24 12.84 -20.86 4.24
N PHE A 25 11.64 -21.21 3.80
CA PHE A 25 11.40 -21.92 2.55
C PHE A 25 11.11 -20.92 1.44
N ASP A 26 11.49 -21.27 0.22
CA ASP A 26 11.14 -20.48 -0.97
C ASP A 26 9.73 -20.87 -1.43
N PRO A 27 8.75 -19.95 -1.39
CA PRO A 27 7.38 -20.25 -1.80
C PRO A 27 7.25 -20.77 -3.24
N ALA A 28 8.17 -20.41 -4.13
CA ALA A 28 8.14 -20.85 -5.53
C ALA A 28 8.48 -22.34 -5.69
N ASN A 29 9.10 -22.96 -4.68
CA ASN A 29 9.69 -24.30 -4.75
C ASN A 29 9.20 -25.23 -3.63
N LEU A 30 7.98 -25.01 -3.11
CA LEU A 30 7.40 -25.82 -2.04
C LEU A 30 7.00 -27.21 -2.52
N ASN A 31 7.52 -28.25 -1.85
CA ASN A 31 7.04 -29.63 -1.96
C ASN A 31 6.07 -29.98 -0.81
N ASP A 32 5.42 -31.14 -0.87
CA ASP A 32 4.44 -31.59 0.13
C ASP A 32 5.02 -31.69 1.56
N THR A 33 6.31 -31.99 1.67
CA THR A 33 7.01 -32.06 2.96
C THR A 33 7.17 -30.66 3.55
N ASP A 34 7.48 -29.66 2.73
CA ASP A 34 7.61 -28.27 3.17
C ASP A 34 6.24 -27.65 3.45
N ARG A 35 5.20 -27.98 2.67
CA ARG A 35 3.79 -27.64 2.96
C ARG A 35 3.37 -28.14 4.34
N SER A 36 3.76 -29.36 4.70
CA SER A 36 3.49 -29.94 6.02
C SER A 36 4.21 -29.19 7.16
N LYS A 37 5.40 -28.63 6.90
CA LYS A 37 6.16 -27.85 7.89
C LYS A 37 5.62 -26.44 8.09
N ILE A 38 5.08 -25.81 7.06
CA ILE A 38 4.50 -24.46 7.14
C ILE A 38 3.06 -24.47 7.68
N ALA A 39 2.37 -25.61 7.62
CA ALA A 39 0.98 -25.76 8.07
C ALA A 39 0.70 -25.26 9.51
N PRO A 40 1.56 -25.47 10.52
CA PRO A 40 1.35 -24.91 11.85
C PRO A 40 1.36 -23.38 11.87
N VAL A 41 2.20 -22.74 11.06
CA VAL A 41 2.25 -21.27 10.95
C VAL A 41 0.98 -20.75 10.27
N ILE A 42 0.54 -21.41 9.20
CA ILE A 42 -0.72 -21.09 8.52
C ILE A 42 -1.91 -21.24 9.49
N SER A 43 -1.96 -22.31 10.27
CA SER A 43 -3.02 -22.51 11.27
C SER A 43 -3.02 -21.43 12.36
N CYS A 44 -1.83 -20.97 12.76
CA CYS A 44 -1.70 -19.86 13.72
C CYS A 44 -2.21 -18.55 13.13
N MET A 45 -1.79 -18.21 11.92
CA MET A 45 -2.32 -17.07 11.17
C MET A 45 -3.85 -17.18 11.05
N GLN A 46 -4.38 -18.31 10.58
CA GLN A 46 -5.81 -18.48 10.43
C GLN A 46 -6.59 -18.27 11.75
N GLY A 47 -6.03 -18.70 12.88
CA GLY A 47 -6.58 -18.44 14.21
C GLY A 47 -6.70 -16.95 14.52
N CYS A 48 -5.59 -16.22 14.40
CA CYS A 48 -5.54 -14.77 14.66
C CYS A 48 -6.48 -13.99 13.72
N TYR A 49 -6.53 -14.36 12.44
CA TYR A 49 -7.44 -13.74 11.47
C TYR A 49 -8.90 -13.94 11.87
N ARG A 50 -9.26 -15.16 12.27
CA ARG A 50 -10.64 -15.50 12.63
C ARG A 50 -11.08 -14.80 13.92
N GLU A 51 -10.17 -14.67 14.89
CA GLU A 51 -10.42 -13.89 16.12
C GLU A 51 -10.64 -12.41 15.82
N ALA A 52 -9.79 -11.80 14.99
CA ALA A 52 -9.95 -10.41 14.60
C ALA A 52 -11.24 -10.17 13.81
N PHE A 53 -11.56 -11.07 12.88
CA PHE A 53 -12.79 -11.03 12.10
C PHE A 53 -14.04 -11.13 12.99
N ASN A 54 -14.04 -12.04 13.98
CA ASN A 54 -15.14 -12.18 14.93
C ASN A 54 -15.28 -10.93 15.80
N TYR A 55 -14.18 -10.39 16.32
CA TYR A 55 -14.21 -9.14 17.07
C TYR A 55 -14.83 -8.01 16.24
N TYR A 56 -14.45 -7.92 14.96
CA TYR A 56 -14.96 -6.90 14.08
C TYR A 56 -16.48 -7.02 13.90
N ILE A 57 -16.99 -8.24 13.67
CA ILE A 57 -18.43 -8.51 13.62
C ILE A 57 -19.11 -8.07 14.92
N GLU A 58 -18.60 -8.47 16.08
CA GLU A 58 -19.23 -8.19 17.38
C GLU A 58 -19.32 -6.69 17.72
N ASN A 59 -18.32 -5.91 17.31
CA ASN A 59 -18.21 -4.49 17.67
C ASN A 59 -18.76 -3.54 16.60
N TYR A 60 -18.79 -3.95 15.33
CA TYR A 60 -19.18 -3.08 14.21
C TYR A 60 -20.44 -3.56 13.47
N SER A 61 -20.98 -4.76 13.74
CA SER A 61 -22.31 -5.18 13.25
C SER A 61 -23.46 -4.82 14.18
N ARG A 62 -23.22 -4.03 15.25
CA ARG A 62 -24.34 -3.45 15.99
C ARG A 62 -24.95 -2.33 15.14
N PRO A 63 -26.26 -2.37 14.85
CA PRO A 63 -26.90 -1.25 14.20
C PRO A 63 -26.65 -0.01 15.06
N ILE A 64 -26.18 1.07 14.43
CA ILE A 64 -26.15 2.39 15.06
C ILE A 64 -27.59 2.64 15.51
N GLU A 65 -27.85 2.57 16.83
CA GLU A 65 -29.09 3.11 17.37
C GLU A 65 -29.03 4.60 17.07
N ILE A 66 -29.71 5.01 16.00
CA ILE A 66 -29.95 6.41 15.71
C ILE A 66 -30.78 6.90 16.88
N ILE A 67 -30.13 7.52 17.86
CA ILE A 67 -30.81 8.31 18.87
C ILE A 67 -31.39 9.49 18.08
N SER A 68 -32.64 9.35 17.65
CA SER A 68 -33.41 10.45 17.08
C SER A 68 -33.71 11.41 18.23
N GLU A 69 -32.77 12.30 18.54
CA GLU A 69 -33.14 13.54 19.21
C GLU A 69 -33.93 14.37 18.21
N GLU A 70 -35.23 14.50 18.48
CA GLU A 70 -36.10 15.51 17.89
C GLU A 70 -35.62 16.91 18.34
N ASN A 71 -34.47 17.34 17.83
CA ASN A 71 -34.02 18.71 17.97
C ASN A 71 -34.07 19.36 16.58
N GLU A 72 -35.11 20.16 16.41
CA GLU A 72 -35.41 20.94 15.21
C GLU A 72 -34.16 21.69 14.71
N GLY A 73 -33.75 21.38 13.48
CA GLY A 73 -33.06 22.35 12.62
C GLY A 73 -31.55 22.21 12.41
N LYS A 74 -30.90 21.10 12.77
CA LYS A 74 -29.50 20.88 12.33
C LYS A 74 -29.14 19.40 12.12
N THR A 75 -29.38 18.91 10.91
CA THR A 75 -28.89 17.62 10.44
C THR A 75 -27.36 17.64 10.40
N THR A 76 -26.73 17.13 11.45
CA THR A 76 -25.29 16.85 11.43
C THR A 76 -25.14 15.46 10.84
N VAL A 77 -24.81 15.38 9.56
CA VAL A 77 -24.45 14.12 8.90
C VAL A 77 -23.12 13.69 9.51
N LEU A 78 -23.15 12.73 10.44
CA LEU A 78 -21.95 12.03 10.88
C LEU A 78 -21.44 11.22 9.68
N THR A 79 -20.44 11.75 9.00
CA THR A 79 -19.67 11.02 8.00
C THR A 79 -18.98 9.86 8.72
N LEU A 80 -19.53 8.66 8.55
CA LEU A 80 -18.89 7.40 8.93
C LEU A 80 -17.59 7.31 8.13
N GLU A 81 -16.46 7.36 8.82
CA GLU A 81 -15.15 7.04 8.23
C GLU A 81 -15.19 5.61 7.64
N PRO A 82 -14.48 5.36 6.53
CA PRO A 82 -14.51 4.07 5.86
C PRO A 82 -14.07 2.95 6.81
N ALA A 83 -14.80 1.84 6.74
CA ALA A 83 -14.56 0.61 7.48
C ALA A 83 -13.07 0.23 7.55
N PRO A 84 -12.49 0.00 8.74
CA PRO A 84 -11.15 -0.56 8.82
C PRO A 84 -11.17 -2.02 8.34
N ALA A 85 -10.28 -2.37 7.42
CA ALA A 85 -10.02 -3.75 7.03
C ALA A 85 -9.61 -4.58 8.26
N CYS A 86 -10.06 -5.85 8.35
CA CYS A 86 -9.78 -6.73 9.48
C CYS A 86 -8.26 -6.93 9.68
N GLU A 87 -7.67 -6.28 10.68
CA GLU A 87 -6.27 -6.41 11.07
C GLU A 87 -6.02 -7.72 11.83
N PHE A 88 -4.81 -8.28 11.77
CA PHE A 88 -4.38 -9.43 12.58
C PHE A 88 -4.40 -9.26 14.12
N SER A 89 -4.90 -8.16 14.70
CA SER A 89 -4.82 -7.92 16.15
C SER A 89 -6.09 -7.42 16.81
N GLN A 90 -6.70 -8.30 17.61
CA GLN A 90 -7.54 -7.97 18.77
C GLN A 90 -7.24 -8.88 20.00
N ALA A 91 -6.30 -9.83 19.90
CA ALA A 91 -6.18 -10.90 20.90
C ALA A 91 -5.13 -10.70 22.00
N THR A 92 -4.16 -9.77 21.88
CA THR A 92 -3.07 -9.68 22.88
C THR A 92 -2.59 -8.28 23.28
N ALA A 93 -3.11 -7.20 22.71
CA ALA A 93 -2.73 -5.84 23.12
C ALA A 93 -3.54 -5.35 24.34
N PRO A 94 -2.92 -4.69 25.35
CA PRO A 94 -3.65 -3.96 26.38
C PRO A 94 -4.55 -2.90 25.72
N LYS A 95 -5.83 -2.86 26.14
CA LYS A 95 -6.97 -2.10 25.56
C LYS A 95 -6.78 -0.59 25.33
N GLU A 96 -5.63 -0.01 25.63
CA GLU A 96 -5.42 1.46 25.70
C GLU A 96 -4.47 2.04 24.64
N LYS A 97 -3.94 1.22 23.71
CA LYS A 97 -3.12 1.71 22.58
C LYS A 97 -3.61 1.18 21.24
N LEU A 98 -4.79 1.64 20.82
CA LEU A 98 -5.36 1.37 19.51
C LEU A 98 -5.78 2.68 18.86
N TYR A 99 -4.80 3.39 18.29
CA TYR A 99 -5.08 4.44 17.31
C TYR A 99 -4.12 4.28 16.15
N SER A 100 -4.75 4.15 14.96
CA SER A 100 -4.22 4.12 13.60
C SER A 100 -3.20 3.01 13.28
N VAL A 101 -3.49 2.17 12.27
CA VAL A 101 -2.84 2.23 10.95
C VAL A 101 -3.39 1.12 10.05
N SER A 102 -3.78 1.55 8.85
CA SER A 102 -4.51 0.89 7.78
C SER A 102 -3.92 -0.41 7.23
N MET A 103 -4.81 -1.33 6.83
CA MET A 103 -4.55 -2.28 5.75
C MET A 103 -5.39 -1.92 4.52
N GLN A 104 -4.73 -1.88 3.37
CA GLN A 104 -5.26 -1.41 2.10
C GLN A 104 -5.47 -2.61 1.15
N LEU A 105 -6.71 -3.11 1.12
CA LEU A 105 -7.26 -3.81 -0.03
C LEU A 105 -8.40 -2.94 -0.57
N ALA A 106 -8.38 -2.71 -1.88
CA ALA A 106 -9.26 -1.80 -2.60
C ALA A 106 -10.74 -2.10 -2.32
N LEU A 107 -11.31 -1.36 -1.38
CA LEU A 107 -12.73 -1.10 -1.33
C LEU A 107 -12.85 0.35 -1.74
N ASP A 108 -13.42 0.57 -2.93
CA ASP A 108 -13.98 1.87 -3.29
C ASP A 108 -14.73 2.40 -2.06
N ALA A 109 -14.67 3.71 -1.81
CA ALA A 109 -15.25 4.37 -0.62
C ALA A 109 -16.78 4.16 -0.41
N ASN A 110 -17.39 3.26 -1.16
CA ASN A 110 -18.80 2.87 -1.17
C ASN A 110 -19.07 1.39 -0.80
N VAL A 111 -18.08 0.57 -0.42
CA VAL A 111 -18.41 -0.82 -0.08
C VAL A 111 -19.06 -0.93 1.30
N ASN A 112 -20.34 -1.30 1.28
CA ASN A 112 -21.11 -1.65 2.47
C ASN A 112 -20.44 -2.84 3.18
N ILE A 113 -20.06 -2.64 4.43
CA ILE A 113 -19.39 -3.62 5.31
C ILE A 113 -20.19 -4.91 5.41
N GLU A 114 -21.50 -4.84 5.57
CA GLU A 114 -22.39 -6.01 5.68
C GLU A 114 -22.34 -6.84 4.39
N SER A 115 -22.25 -6.16 3.24
CA SER A 115 -22.13 -6.81 1.93
C SER A 115 -20.76 -7.45 1.72
N TRP A 116 -19.71 -6.94 2.36
CA TRP A 116 -18.37 -7.53 2.35
C TRP A 116 -18.31 -8.76 3.26
N ILE A 117 -18.76 -8.65 4.53
CA ILE A 117 -18.80 -9.75 5.51
C ILE A 117 -19.56 -10.96 4.95
N SER A 118 -20.64 -10.71 4.21
CA SER A 118 -21.50 -11.76 3.64
C SER A 118 -20.87 -12.52 2.46
N ARG A 119 -19.78 -12.01 1.86
CA ARG A 119 -19.11 -12.63 0.70
C ARG A 119 -17.96 -13.52 1.14
N LYS A 120 -18.25 -14.79 1.42
CA LYS A 120 -17.24 -15.81 1.74
C LYS A 120 -16.07 -15.86 0.76
N GLU A 121 -16.31 -15.61 -0.52
CA GLU A 121 -15.25 -15.61 -1.55
C GLU A 121 -14.14 -14.59 -1.28
N ILE A 122 -14.48 -13.47 -0.63
CA ILE A 122 -13.57 -12.34 -0.39
C ILE A 122 -13.16 -12.26 1.08
N THR A 123 -13.88 -12.92 1.99
CA THR A 123 -13.58 -12.91 3.44
C THR A 123 -12.91 -14.19 3.94
N ASP A 124 -12.81 -15.22 3.10
CA ASP A 124 -12.10 -16.44 3.48
C ASP A 124 -10.61 -16.17 3.65
N PHE A 125 -10.00 -16.87 4.60
CA PHE A 125 -8.61 -16.67 4.95
C PHE A 125 -7.67 -16.94 3.76
N GLU A 126 -7.98 -17.98 2.98
CA GLU A 126 -7.16 -18.40 1.83
C GLU A 126 -7.19 -17.40 0.67
N SER A 127 -8.21 -16.53 0.59
CA SER A 127 -8.27 -15.47 -0.42
C SER A 127 -7.64 -14.16 0.02
N GLN A 128 -7.22 -14.06 1.29
CA GLN A 128 -6.55 -12.87 1.80
C GLN A 128 -5.11 -12.76 1.30
N GLN A 129 -4.68 -11.51 1.14
CA GLN A 129 -3.29 -11.18 0.95
C GLN A 129 -2.84 -10.23 2.05
N PHE A 130 -1.68 -10.51 2.62
CA PHE A 130 -1.12 -9.79 3.75
C PHE A 130 0.01 -8.90 3.28
N THR A 131 0.02 -7.66 3.75
CA THR A 131 1.09 -6.73 3.42
C THR A 131 2.35 -7.07 4.21
N ARG A 132 3.53 -6.63 3.73
CA ARG A 132 4.78 -6.76 4.51
C ARG A 132 4.70 -6.18 5.90
N TRP A 133 4.11 -4.99 6.00
CA TRP A 133 4.02 -4.26 7.25
C TRP A 133 3.17 -5.04 8.25
N GLU A 134 2.04 -5.58 7.78
CA GLU A 134 1.15 -6.37 8.63
C GLU A 134 1.82 -7.67 9.09
N LEU A 135 2.53 -8.38 8.22
CA LEU A 135 3.26 -9.59 8.60
C LEU A 135 4.37 -9.28 9.61
N ASP A 136 5.14 -8.19 9.42
CA ASP A 136 6.15 -7.74 10.39
C ASP A 136 5.52 -7.35 11.73
N ARG A 137 4.37 -6.67 11.72
CA ARG A 137 3.62 -6.34 12.94
C ARG A 137 3.14 -7.59 13.65
N TRP A 138 2.45 -8.49 12.95
CA TRP A 138 1.92 -9.74 13.48
C TRP A 138 3.03 -10.60 14.09
N LEU A 139 4.18 -10.75 13.40
CA LEU A 139 5.33 -11.49 13.93
C LEU A 139 5.84 -10.92 15.27
N ARG A 140 5.87 -9.59 15.43
CA ARG A 140 6.29 -8.96 16.69
C ARG A 140 5.28 -9.15 17.81
N GLU A 141 3.99 -9.04 17.50
CA GLU A 141 2.93 -9.24 18.49
C GLU A 141 2.87 -10.68 18.99
N MET A 142 3.21 -11.64 18.12
CA MET A 142 3.28 -13.06 18.45
C MET A 142 4.65 -13.49 19.01
N ASP A 143 5.61 -12.58 19.10
CA ASP A 143 7.00 -12.86 19.49
C ASP A 143 7.63 -14.01 18.66
N LEU A 144 7.40 -13.99 17.35
CA LEU A 144 7.86 -14.99 16.40
C LEU A 144 9.07 -14.49 15.59
N ASP A 145 10.12 -15.31 15.56
CA ASP A 145 11.27 -15.07 14.70
C ASP A 145 10.99 -15.53 13.26
N SER A 146 11.23 -14.63 12.31
CA SER A 146 11.16 -14.93 10.87
C SER A 146 12.55 -15.00 10.27
N LYS A 147 12.80 -16.02 9.45
CA LYS A 147 14.03 -16.13 8.64
C LYS A 147 14.06 -15.13 7.48
N TYR A 148 12.90 -14.63 7.08
CA TYR A 148 12.76 -13.59 6.06
C TYR A 148 12.36 -12.25 6.70
N PRO A 149 13.14 -11.17 6.49
CA PRO A 149 12.80 -9.86 7.04
C PRO A 149 11.69 -9.19 6.20
N PHE A 150 10.43 -9.29 6.66
CA PHE A 150 9.32 -8.58 6.01
C PHE A 150 9.47 -7.06 6.12
N ARG A 151 10.12 -6.56 7.17
CA ARG A 151 10.56 -5.16 7.23
C ARG A 151 11.73 -4.95 6.29
N ASN A 152 11.52 -4.13 5.26
CA ASN A 152 12.61 -3.60 4.45
C ASN A 152 13.63 -2.95 5.40
N LYS A 153 14.85 -3.49 5.49
CA LYS A 153 15.95 -2.82 6.20
C LYS A 153 16.29 -1.45 5.58
N LEU A 154 15.81 -1.18 4.37
CA LEU A 154 15.83 0.13 3.71
C LEU A 154 14.86 1.15 4.35
N ALA A 155 13.86 0.72 5.12
CA ALA A 155 12.83 1.58 5.73
C ALA A 155 13.15 1.99 7.18
N LYS A 156 14.41 1.84 7.64
CA LYS A 156 14.80 2.13 9.03
C LYS A 156 14.99 3.63 9.34
N THR A 157 14.55 4.52 8.44
CA THR A 157 14.76 5.98 8.56
C THR A 157 13.48 6.81 8.44
N THR A 158 12.30 6.25 8.63
CA THR A 158 11.05 7.04 8.53
C THR A 158 10.01 6.69 9.60
N ASP A 159 10.42 6.66 10.87
CA ASP A 159 9.48 6.91 11.98
C ASP A 159 9.22 8.43 12.07
N LYS A 160 8.44 8.94 11.10
CA LYS A 160 7.71 10.23 11.11
C LYS A 160 6.95 10.35 9.78
N VAL A 161 5.84 9.64 9.67
CA VAL A 161 4.90 9.86 8.56
C VAL A 161 4.04 11.09 8.90
N GLU A 162 4.52 12.26 8.50
CA GLU A 162 3.68 13.37 8.08
C GLU A 162 4.27 13.94 6.79
N LYS A 163 3.83 13.38 5.66
CA LYS A 163 3.48 14.05 4.39
C LYS A 163 3.57 13.05 3.24
N ILE A 164 2.44 12.90 2.55
CA ILE A 164 2.34 12.28 1.23
C ILE A 164 3.20 13.14 0.28
N GLY A 165 4.40 12.66 -0.01
CA GLY A 165 5.38 13.39 -0.84
C GLY A 165 6.74 12.72 -0.96
N HIS A 166 6.86 11.41 -0.73
CA HIS A 166 8.14 10.71 -0.82
C HIS A 166 8.09 9.58 -1.83
N TRP A 167 9.14 9.53 -2.67
CA TRP A 167 9.31 8.57 -3.73
C TRP A 167 9.50 7.15 -3.18
N PRO A 168 9.06 6.10 -3.89
CA PRO A 168 9.09 4.72 -3.40
C PRO A 168 10.51 4.16 -3.19
N TRP A 169 11.54 4.84 -3.67
CA TRP A 169 12.96 4.50 -3.46
C TRP A 169 13.61 5.23 -2.26
N GLY A 170 12.81 5.92 -1.43
CA GLY A 170 13.26 6.59 -0.20
C GLY A 170 13.76 8.01 -0.41
N ASP A 171 14.48 8.53 0.59
CA ASP A 171 14.85 9.96 0.72
C ASP A 171 16.08 10.37 -0.09
N HIS A 172 16.55 9.51 -1.00
CA HIS A 172 17.67 9.84 -1.86
C HIS A 172 17.22 10.86 -2.90
N THR A 173 17.32 12.13 -2.54
CA THR A 173 17.14 13.25 -3.47
C THR A 173 18.49 13.71 -3.99
N THR A 174 18.50 14.05 -5.27
CA THR A 174 19.56 14.84 -5.89
C THR A 174 18.88 16.06 -6.49
N GLY A 175 19.62 17.15 -6.71
CA GLY A 175 19.00 18.37 -7.30
C GLY A 175 18.26 18.11 -8.62
N TYR A 176 18.69 17.11 -9.39
CA TYR A 176 17.98 16.68 -10.61
C TYR A 176 16.65 16.01 -10.34
N LEU A 177 16.57 15.17 -9.30
CA LEU A 177 15.33 14.51 -8.91
C LEU A 177 14.33 15.53 -8.36
N GLU A 178 14.79 16.56 -7.66
CA GLU A 178 13.93 17.67 -7.22
C GLU A 178 13.34 18.45 -8.41
N HIS A 179 14.14 18.68 -9.46
CA HIS A 179 13.65 19.31 -10.69
C HIS A 179 12.68 18.41 -11.46
N LEU A 180 12.92 17.09 -11.46
CA LEU A 180 12.03 16.09 -12.06
C LEU A 180 10.68 16.06 -11.34
N GLU A 181 10.71 16.01 -10.00
CA GLU A 181 9.51 16.03 -9.16
C GLU A 181 8.69 17.29 -9.37
N ALA A 182 9.33 18.46 -9.37
CA ALA A 182 8.64 19.71 -9.61
C ALA A 182 7.95 19.75 -10.99
N ALA A 183 8.62 19.25 -12.03
CA ALA A 183 8.01 19.17 -13.35
C ALA A 183 6.90 18.11 -13.43
N ALA A 184 7.02 17.00 -12.69
CA ALA A 184 5.94 16.03 -12.57
C ALA A 184 4.70 16.64 -11.90
N LEU A 185 4.87 17.35 -10.79
CA LEU A 185 3.75 18.02 -10.11
C LEU A 185 3.07 19.05 -11.01
N GLU A 186 3.83 19.85 -11.75
CA GLU A 186 3.27 20.89 -12.63
C GLU A 186 2.51 20.28 -13.84
N PHE A 187 3.08 19.27 -14.49
CA PHE A 187 2.59 18.79 -15.78
C PHE A 187 1.80 17.47 -15.73
N TRP A 188 1.91 16.71 -14.63
CA TRP A 188 1.26 15.41 -14.48
C TRP A 188 0.17 15.38 -13.39
N ALA A 189 0.11 16.34 -12.46
CA ALA A 189 -0.91 16.33 -11.40
C ALA A 189 -2.36 16.35 -11.95
N GLY A 190 -2.57 16.89 -13.16
CA GLY A 190 -3.87 16.91 -13.83
C GLY A 190 -4.00 15.95 -15.01
N TYR A 191 -3.02 15.07 -15.24
CA TYR A 191 -3.05 14.17 -16.40
C TYR A 191 -4.02 13.01 -16.16
N ASN A 192 -5.04 12.92 -17.02
CA ASN A 192 -6.11 11.93 -16.93
C ASN A 192 -5.91 10.71 -17.87
N GLY A 193 -4.72 10.54 -18.46
CA GLY A 193 -4.47 9.48 -19.44
C GLY A 193 -4.78 9.85 -20.89
N ASP A 194 -5.40 11.00 -21.15
CA ASP A 194 -5.71 11.44 -22.52
C ASP A 194 -4.48 12.05 -23.20
N PRO A 195 -4.07 11.58 -24.40
CA PRO A 195 -2.89 12.10 -25.11
C PRO A 195 -2.94 13.59 -25.43
N LYS A 196 -4.14 14.19 -25.45
CA LYS A 196 -4.34 15.62 -25.71
C LYS A 196 -4.07 16.49 -24.48
N THR A 197 -4.19 15.93 -23.29
CA THR A 197 -3.95 16.59 -22.00
C THR A 197 -2.48 16.49 -21.59
N ALA A 198 -1.71 15.61 -22.23
CA ALA A 198 -0.27 15.48 -21.99
C ALA A 198 0.49 16.75 -22.39
N ALA A 199 1.34 17.25 -21.49
CA ALA A 199 2.24 18.35 -21.79
C ALA A 199 3.27 17.94 -22.87
N LYS A 200 3.49 18.81 -23.85
CA LYS A 200 4.52 18.60 -24.88
C LYS A 200 5.91 18.77 -24.26
N ASN A 201 6.88 17.96 -24.70
CA ASN A 201 8.27 18.05 -24.24
C ASN A 201 8.86 19.46 -24.37
N GLU A 202 8.55 20.19 -25.45
CA GLU A 202 9.02 21.57 -25.65
C GLU A 202 8.55 22.53 -24.55
N THR A 203 7.31 22.36 -24.08
CA THR A 203 6.74 23.15 -22.97
C THR A 203 7.48 22.86 -21.67
N VAL A 204 7.70 21.58 -21.37
CA VAL A 204 8.42 21.14 -20.17
C VAL A 204 9.87 21.64 -20.19
N ILE A 205 10.56 21.53 -21.32
CA ILE A 205 11.94 22.02 -21.50
C ILE A 205 12.00 23.54 -21.28
N THR A 206 11.08 24.29 -21.87
CA THR A 206 11.05 25.76 -21.75
C THR A 206 10.83 26.18 -20.31
N TRP A 207 9.91 25.51 -19.59
CA TRP A 207 9.65 25.74 -18.18
C TRP A 207 10.86 25.42 -17.30
N LEU A 208 11.50 24.25 -17.49
CA LEU A 208 12.69 23.84 -16.72
C LEU A 208 13.86 24.81 -16.90
N LYS A 209 14.04 25.36 -18.10
CA LYS A 209 15.07 26.39 -18.35
C LYS A 209 14.74 27.70 -17.68
N LYS A 210 13.47 28.14 -17.75
CA LYS A 210 13.02 29.44 -17.25
C LYS A 210 12.92 29.48 -15.72
N GLU A 211 12.25 28.50 -15.13
CA GLU A 211 11.92 28.48 -13.71
C GLU A 211 12.99 27.80 -12.85
N ARG A 212 13.74 26.83 -13.42
CA ARG A 212 14.77 26.06 -12.69
C ARG A 212 16.20 26.32 -13.18
N GLY A 213 16.41 27.15 -14.20
CA GLY A 213 17.74 27.54 -14.68
C GLY A 213 18.57 26.39 -15.28
N LEU A 214 17.93 25.30 -15.72
CA LEU A 214 18.63 24.12 -16.22
C LEU A 214 19.21 24.34 -17.63
N SER A 215 20.35 23.70 -17.91
CA SER A 215 20.92 23.65 -19.27
C SER A 215 20.03 22.80 -20.21
N GLN A 216 20.06 23.10 -21.52
CA GLN A 216 19.26 22.41 -22.55
C GLN A 216 19.28 20.88 -22.44
N SER A 217 20.46 20.27 -22.40
CA SER A 217 20.61 18.81 -22.34
C SER A 217 19.97 18.18 -21.08
N LYS A 218 20.07 18.87 -19.94
CA LYS A 218 19.48 18.42 -18.67
C LYS A 218 17.94 18.51 -18.71
N ALA A 219 17.42 19.61 -19.24
CA ALA A 219 15.98 19.80 -19.39
C ALA A 219 15.38 18.78 -20.39
N GLU A 220 16.09 18.46 -21.47
CA GLU A 220 15.68 17.43 -22.44
C GLU A 220 15.64 16.03 -21.82
N ALA A 221 16.63 15.68 -20.99
CA ALA A 221 16.64 14.40 -20.28
C ALA A 221 15.42 14.25 -19.36
N ILE A 222 15.14 15.28 -18.54
CA ILE A 222 13.97 15.29 -17.64
C ILE A 222 12.66 15.22 -18.44
N ALA A 223 12.51 16.02 -19.49
CA ALA A 223 11.31 16.01 -20.33
C ALA A 223 11.11 14.67 -21.08
N THR A 224 12.19 13.92 -21.34
CA THR A 224 12.10 12.59 -21.93
C THR A 224 11.58 11.57 -20.92
N ILE A 225 12.01 11.66 -19.66
CA ILE A 225 11.51 10.81 -18.56
C ILE A 225 10.02 11.08 -18.31
N LEU A 226 9.59 12.34 -18.35
CA LEU A 226 8.20 12.74 -18.13
C LEU A 226 7.27 12.61 -19.35
N ARG A 227 7.72 12.01 -20.45
CA ARG A 227 6.89 11.88 -21.65
C ARG A 227 5.88 10.75 -21.46
N ALA A 228 4.59 11.03 -21.72
CA ALA A 228 3.57 9.98 -21.70
C ALA A 228 3.85 8.89 -22.74
N GLU A 229 3.69 7.62 -22.34
CA GLU A 229 3.92 6.47 -23.21
C GLU A 229 2.85 6.38 -24.30
N GLY A 230 3.22 5.86 -25.48
CA GLY A 230 2.31 5.67 -26.61
C GLY A 230 2.05 6.92 -27.47
N ILE A 231 2.57 8.09 -27.12
CA ILE A 231 2.48 9.29 -27.98
C ILE A 231 3.57 9.25 -29.07
N PRO A 232 3.21 9.36 -30.36
CA PRO A 232 4.19 9.38 -31.44
C PRO A 232 5.16 10.55 -31.25
N ALA A 233 6.46 10.25 -31.31
CA ALA A 233 7.48 11.28 -31.24
C ALA A 233 7.31 12.26 -32.41
N GLY A 234 7.24 13.56 -32.10
CA GLY A 234 7.17 14.60 -33.12
C GLY A 234 8.39 14.58 -34.06
N PRO A 235 8.32 15.27 -35.22
CA PRO A 235 9.40 15.27 -36.21
C PRO A 235 10.73 15.69 -35.55
N ARG A 236 11.74 14.80 -35.59
CA ARG A 236 13.09 15.16 -35.16
C ARG A 236 13.60 16.27 -36.08
N LYS A 237 13.84 17.46 -35.52
CA LYS A 237 14.64 18.50 -36.20
C LYS A 237 16.00 17.88 -36.48
N LYS A 238 16.33 17.70 -37.76
CA LYS A 238 17.70 17.40 -38.17
C LYS A 238 18.53 18.64 -37.82
N ASN A 239 19.52 18.46 -36.94
CA ASN A 239 20.61 19.41 -36.79
C ASN A 239 21.49 19.38 -38.05
#